data_AF-A0A2V6H660-F1
#
_entry.id   AF-A0A2V6H660-F1
#
_cell.length_a   1.000
_cell.length_b   1.000
_cell.length_c   1.000
_cell.angle_alpha   90.00
_cell.angle_beta   90.00
_cell.angle_gamma   90.00
#
_symmetry.space_group_name_H-M   'P 1'
#
loop_
_entity.id
_entity.type
_entity.pdbx_description
1 polymer ?
#
loop_
_entity_poly.entity_id
_entity_poly.type
_entity_poly.pdbx_seq_one_letter_code
_entity_poly.pdbx_strand_id
1 'polypeptide(L)'
;MLIDDSMVGRDRRARRRFGNGAPSGRALPQQLCVYTGIIVTIVTLPINAWLIFSAFKPLSRPPRVLANVYERLEAFRIVNGYGLFRVMTKDRGEIILEGSADGIDWLPYEFKWKPGDVKRAPGWCAPHQPRLDWQMWFAALGTPRENPWFVALIFRLLQGSHDVNGLLANNPFADKPPRYIRSLFYRYRFTTMDELHQTGAWWKREELREYLPTLSLEEFR
;
A
#
# COMPACT_ATOMS: atom_id res chain seq x y z
N MET A 1 -5.44 7.17 -12.07
CA MET A 1 -6.62 7.74 -12.75
C MET A 1 -6.17 9.06 -13.35
N LEU A 2 -5.79 9.05 -14.62
CA LEU A 2 -5.65 10.27 -15.41
C LEU A 2 -6.93 10.32 -16.23
N ILE A 3 -7.83 11.24 -15.87
CA ILE A 3 -8.99 11.55 -16.70
C ILE A 3 -8.56 12.78 -17.51
N ASP A 4 -8.53 12.62 -18.83
CA ASP A 4 -8.18 13.62 -19.80
C ASP A 4 -9.42 14.48 -20.09
N ASP A 5 -9.35 15.76 -19.72
CA ASP A 5 -10.45 16.74 -19.83
C ASP A 5 -10.83 17.07 -21.29
N SER A 6 -10.11 16.54 -22.29
CA SER A 6 -10.41 16.71 -23.71
C SER A 6 -11.67 15.97 -24.21
N MET A 7 -12.27 15.10 -23.38
CA MET A 7 -13.50 14.36 -23.71
C MET A 7 -14.80 15.16 -23.49
N VAL A 8 -14.75 16.27 -22.75
CA VAL A 8 -15.94 17.08 -22.44
C VAL A 8 -16.02 18.26 -23.41
N GLY A 9 -16.52 18.03 -24.62
CA GLY A 9 -16.86 19.16 -25.50
C GLY A 9 -17.09 18.87 -26.97
N ARG A 10 -16.74 17.69 -27.47
CA ARG A 10 -16.91 17.35 -28.89
C ARG A 10 -17.71 16.07 -29.09
N ASP A 11 -19.01 16.08 -28.76
CA ASP A 11 -19.95 15.37 -29.64
C ASP A 11 -21.43 15.72 -29.50
N ARG A 12 -21.81 16.96 -29.85
CA ARG A 12 -23.21 17.29 -30.16
C ARG A 12 -23.53 17.31 -31.66
N ARG A 13 -22.59 16.86 -32.52
CA ARG A 13 -22.76 16.83 -33.99
C ARG A 13 -22.64 15.45 -34.64
N ALA A 14 -22.42 14.35 -33.91
CA ALA A 14 -22.54 12.98 -34.46
C ALA A 14 -23.95 12.37 -34.36
N ARG A 15 -25.02 13.15 -34.11
CA ARG A 15 -26.38 12.62 -33.95
C ARG A 15 -27.17 12.39 -35.24
N ARG A 16 -26.57 12.50 -36.42
CA ARG A 16 -27.24 12.23 -37.71
C ARG A 16 -26.30 11.63 -38.75
N ARG A 17 -25.81 10.42 -38.50
CA ARG A 17 -25.30 9.51 -39.56
C ARG A 17 -25.06 8.09 -39.04
N PHE A 18 -26.04 7.51 -38.35
CA PHE A 18 -26.16 6.05 -38.35
C PHE A 18 -27.08 5.68 -39.50
N GLY A 19 -26.46 5.36 -40.63
CA GLY A 19 -27.14 4.66 -41.72
C GLY A 19 -27.66 3.32 -41.20
N ASN A 20 -28.83 2.93 -41.69
CA ASN A 20 -29.45 1.62 -41.48
C ASN A 20 -28.59 0.52 -42.10
N GLY A 21 -27.50 0.16 -41.43
CA GLY A 21 -26.59 -0.91 -41.81
C GLY A 21 -26.06 -1.61 -40.57
N ALA A 22 -26.97 -2.16 -39.76
CA ALA A 22 -26.57 -3.07 -38.70
C ALA A 22 -26.10 -4.39 -39.35
N PRO A 23 -24.97 -4.98 -38.90
CA PRO A 23 -24.57 -6.31 -39.34
C PRO A 23 -25.69 -7.30 -39.02
N SER A 24 -26.10 -8.09 -40.00
CA SER A 24 -27.15 -9.10 -39.89
C SER A 24 -26.65 -10.34 -39.12
N GLY A 25 -26.16 -10.14 -37.90
CA GLY A 25 -26.03 -11.22 -36.93
C GLY A 25 -27.42 -11.51 -36.37
N ARG A 26 -27.77 -12.79 -36.15
CA ARG A 26 -29.03 -13.17 -35.51
C ARG A 26 -29.16 -12.42 -34.18
N ALA A 27 -30.05 -11.42 -34.12
CA ALA A 27 -30.35 -10.73 -32.86
C ALA A 27 -30.98 -11.76 -31.91
N LEU A 28 -30.35 -11.97 -30.76
CA LEU A 28 -30.97 -12.76 -29.69
C LEU A 28 -32.34 -12.14 -29.38
N PRO A 29 -33.41 -12.94 -29.22
CA PRO A 29 -34.72 -12.40 -28.89
C PRO A 29 -34.63 -11.58 -27.61
N GLN A 30 -35.14 -10.35 -27.65
CA GLN A 30 -35.05 -9.35 -26.57
C GLN A 30 -35.41 -9.92 -25.19
N GLN A 31 -36.37 -10.84 -25.16
CA GLN A 31 -36.79 -11.55 -23.95
C GLN A 31 -35.64 -12.35 -23.31
N LEU A 32 -34.82 -13.05 -24.09
CA LEU A 32 -33.65 -13.76 -23.57
C LEU A 32 -32.66 -12.80 -22.92
N CYS A 33 -32.38 -11.65 -23.54
CA CYS A 33 -31.50 -10.64 -22.94
C CYS A 33 -32.04 -10.12 -21.60
N VAL A 34 -33.35 -9.89 -21.51
CA VAL A 34 -34.02 -9.47 -20.26
C VAL A 34 -33.91 -10.55 -19.19
N TYR A 35 -34.21 -11.80 -19.52
CA TYR A 35 -34.11 -12.92 -18.58
C TYR A 35 -32.68 -13.15 -18.12
N THR A 36 -31.70 -13.10 -19.02
CA THR A 36 -30.28 -13.21 -18.67
C THR A 36 -29.85 -12.06 -17.75
N GLY A 37 -30.29 -10.83 -18.02
CA GLY A 37 -30.01 -9.67 -17.16
C GLY A 37 -30.58 -9.86 -15.75
N ILE A 38 -31.85 -10.29 -15.65
CA ILE A 38 -32.49 -10.58 -14.36
C ILE A 38 -31.72 -11.65 -13.59
N ILE A 39 -31.32 -12.75 -14.25
CA ILE A 39 -30.53 -13.82 -13.62
C ILE A 39 -29.21 -13.29 -13.10
N VAL A 40 -28.47 -12.51 -13.90
CA VAL A 40 -27.20 -11.91 -13.48
C VAL A 40 -27.40 -11.02 -12.26
N THR A 41 -28.43 -10.17 -12.24
CA THR A 41 -28.72 -9.31 -11.08
C THR A 41 -29.08 -10.13 -9.85
N ILE A 42 -29.97 -11.12 -9.96
CA ILE A 42 -30.38 -11.98 -8.84
C ILE A 42 -29.19 -12.72 -8.23
N VAL A 43 -28.25 -13.17 -9.05
CA VAL A 43 -27.05 -13.90 -8.60
C VAL A 43 -26.00 -12.95 -8.01
N THR A 44 -25.70 -11.85 -8.70
CA THR A 44 -24.58 -10.97 -8.32
C THR A 44 -24.93 -9.99 -7.21
N LEU A 45 -26.17 -9.52 -7.11
CA LEU A 45 -26.55 -8.48 -6.15
C LEU A 45 -26.44 -8.94 -4.68
N PRO A 46 -26.90 -10.15 -4.29
CA PRO A 46 -26.69 -10.66 -2.93
C PRO A 46 -25.21 -10.86 -2.59
N ILE A 47 -24.41 -11.31 -3.57
CA ILE A 47 -22.97 -11.50 -3.40
C ILE A 47 -22.28 -10.15 -3.17
N ASN A 48 -22.57 -9.15 -4.01
CA ASN A 48 -22.01 -7.81 -3.85
C ASN A 48 -22.46 -7.15 -2.55
N ALA A 49 -23.74 -7.25 -2.19
CA ALA A 49 -24.26 -6.76 -0.92
C ALA A 49 -23.53 -7.40 0.27
N TRP A 50 -23.27 -8.70 0.21
CA TRP A 50 -22.47 -9.40 1.22
C TRP A 50 -21.01 -8.97 1.24
N LEU A 51 -20.37 -8.80 0.08
CA LEU A 51 -18.98 -8.32 -0.01
C LEU A 51 -18.84 -6.90 0.57
N ILE A 52 -19.83 -6.03 0.36
CA ILE A 52 -19.89 -4.69 0.97
C ILE A 52 -20.10 -4.81 2.48
N PHE A 53 -21.08 -5.61 2.92
CA PHE A 53 -21.35 -5.81 4.35
C PHE A 53 -20.12 -6.36 5.10
N SER A 54 -19.46 -7.36 4.54
CA SER A 54 -18.25 -7.96 5.12
C SER A 54 -17.07 -6.98 5.17
N ALA A 55 -17.05 -5.92 4.36
CA ALA A 55 -16.04 -4.86 4.50
C ALA A 55 -16.18 -4.10 5.82
N PHE A 56 -17.41 -3.93 6.33
CA PHE A 56 -17.68 -3.28 7.62
C PHE A 56 -17.71 -4.28 8.80
N LYS A 57 -18.00 -5.55 8.53
CA LYS A 57 -18.07 -6.64 9.52
C LYS A 57 -17.26 -7.86 9.07
N PRO A 58 -15.91 -7.79 9.10
CA PRO A 58 -15.04 -8.82 8.52
C PRO A 58 -15.11 -10.19 9.22
N LEU A 59 -15.62 -10.24 10.46
CA LEU A 59 -15.78 -11.50 11.21
C LEU A 59 -17.12 -12.21 10.93
N SER A 60 -18.05 -11.57 10.22
CA SER A 60 -19.35 -12.16 9.90
C SER A 60 -19.23 -13.20 8.80
N ARG A 61 -19.92 -14.34 8.96
CA ARG A 61 -19.90 -15.46 8.00
C ARG A 61 -21.10 -15.40 7.06
N PRO A 62 -20.92 -15.62 5.74
CA PRO A 62 -22.04 -15.66 4.80
C PRO A 62 -22.99 -16.82 5.11
N PRO A 63 -24.28 -16.69 4.78
CA PRO A 63 -25.18 -17.84 4.70
C PRO A 63 -24.57 -18.92 3.77
N ARG A 64 -24.70 -20.19 4.14
CA ARG A 64 -24.06 -21.31 3.41
C ARG A 64 -24.35 -21.34 1.91
N VAL A 65 -25.59 -21.02 1.52
CA VAL A 65 -25.99 -20.96 0.11
C VAL A 65 -25.20 -19.89 -0.64
N LEU A 66 -25.07 -18.70 -0.05
CA LEU A 66 -24.34 -17.59 -0.67
C LEU A 66 -22.83 -17.90 -0.76
N ALA A 67 -22.27 -18.53 0.26
CA ALA A 67 -20.87 -18.98 0.27
C ALA A 67 -20.59 -19.97 -0.87
N ASN A 68 -21.42 -21.00 -1.01
CA ASN A 68 -21.27 -22.02 -2.06
C ASN A 68 -21.39 -21.44 -3.47
N VAL A 69 -22.31 -20.48 -3.67
CA VAL A 69 -22.46 -19.78 -4.96
C VAL A 69 -21.24 -18.91 -5.22
N TYR A 70 -20.75 -18.18 -4.21
CA TYR A 70 -19.55 -17.36 -4.34
C TYR A 70 -18.32 -18.19 -4.72
N GLU A 71 -18.02 -19.28 -4.01
CA GLU A 71 -16.85 -20.13 -4.29
C GLU A 71 -16.83 -20.68 -5.72
N ARG A 72 -18.00 -21.02 -6.27
CA ARG A 72 -18.12 -21.49 -7.67
C ARG A 72 -17.93 -20.37 -8.68
N LEU A 73 -18.39 -19.15 -8.37
CA LEU A 73 -18.30 -18.00 -9.27
C LEU A 73 -16.97 -17.24 -9.15
N GLU A 74 -16.27 -17.38 -8.03
CA GLU A 74 -15.03 -16.67 -7.74
C GLU A 74 -13.95 -17.01 -8.78
N ALA A 75 -13.86 -18.28 -9.19
CA ALA A 75 -12.93 -18.77 -10.21
C ALA A 75 -13.08 -18.06 -11.57
N PHE A 76 -14.30 -17.63 -11.91
CA PHE A 76 -14.58 -16.90 -13.15
C PHE A 76 -14.24 -15.42 -13.07
N ARG A 77 -13.85 -14.90 -11.90
CA ARG A 77 -13.54 -13.48 -11.67
C ARG A 77 -14.69 -12.54 -12.10
N ILE A 78 -15.94 -12.98 -11.91
CA ILE A 78 -17.13 -12.17 -12.22
C ILE A 78 -17.58 -11.39 -10.99
N VAL A 79 -17.61 -12.06 -9.83
CA VAL A 79 -18.00 -11.48 -8.53
C VAL A 79 -16.91 -11.84 -7.54
N ASN A 80 -16.04 -10.88 -7.21
CA ASN A 80 -14.89 -11.05 -6.32
C ASN A 80 -14.76 -9.80 -5.45
N GLY A 81 -14.08 -9.93 -4.31
CA GLY A 81 -13.65 -8.75 -3.56
C GLY A 81 -12.44 -8.07 -4.21
N TYR A 82 -12.65 -7.07 -5.05
CA TYR A 82 -11.58 -6.33 -5.76
C TYR A 82 -10.82 -5.29 -4.91
N GLY A 83 -10.81 -5.44 -3.58
CA GLY A 83 -10.09 -4.53 -2.70
C GLY A 83 -8.58 -4.76 -2.81
N LEU A 84 -7.81 -3.73 -3.19
CA LEU A 84 -6.35 -3.76 -3.29
C LEU A 84 -5.65 -4.26 -2.01
N PHE A 85 -6.33 -4.14 -0.86
CA PHE A 85 -5.86 -4.51 0.48
C PHE A 85 -6.95 -5.22 1.29
N ARG A 86 -7.64 -6.20 0.67
CA ARG A 86 -8.75 -6.91 1.34
C ARG A 86 -8.32 -7.67 2.59
N VAL A 87 -7.07 -8.14 2.63
CA VAL A 87 -6.44 -8.72 3.81
C VAL A 87 -5.20 -7.89 4.12
N MET A 88 -5.14 -7.34 5.32
CA MET A 88 -4.05 -6.49 5.80
C MET A 88 -3.44 -7.05 7.07
N THR A 89 -2.19 -6.69 7.32
CA THR A 89 -1.52 -7.00 8.60
C THR A 89 -2.26 -6.30 9.74
N LYS A 90 -2.33 -6.97 10.89
CA LYS A 90 -2.89 -6.38 12.13
C LYS A 90 -1.85 -5.62 12.93
N ASP A 91 -0.58 -5.98 12.77
CA ASP A 91 0.55 -5.30 13.36
C ASP A 91 1.26 -4.41 12.32
N ARG A 92 1.92 -3.37 12.82
CA ARG A 92 2.71 -2.43 12.02
C ARG A 92 4.20 -2.68 12.26
N GLY A 93 4.82 -3.44 11.37
CA GLY A 93 6.27 -3.58 11.30
C GLY A 93 6.88 -2.38 10.59
N GLU A 94 7.96 -1.83 11.13
CA GLU A 94 8.70 -0.70 10.55
C GLU A 94 10.19 -1.00 10.59
N ILE A 95 10.85 -0.77 9.46
CA ILE A 95 12.32 -0.79 9.38
C ILE A 95 12.81 0.62 9.73
N ILE A 96 13.73 0.71 10.68
CA ILE A 96 14.42 1.94 11.08
C ILE A 96 15.86 1.84 10.59
N LEU A 97 16.28 2.83 9.80
CA LEU A 97 17.65 2.97 9.33
C LEU A 97 18.41 3.84 10.32
N GLU A 98 19.56 3.36 10.78
CA GLU A 98 20.45 4.13 11.65
C GLU A 98 21.84 4.19 11.04
N GLY A 99 22.43 5.38 11.02
CA GLY A 99 23.82 5.58 10.63
C GLY A 99 24.71 5.80 11.85
N SER A 100 25.99 5.48 11.71
CA SER A 100 27.00 5.75 12.72
C SER A 100 28.35 6.11 12.07
N ALA A 101 29.06 7.05 12.69
CA ALA A 101 30.41 7.43 12.27
C ALA A 101 31.49 6.54 12.89
N ASP A 102 31.23 5.98 14.08
CA ASP A 102 32.19 5.27 14.92
C ASP A 102 31.78 3.82 15.26
N GLY A 103 30.53 3.44 14.97
CA GLY A 103 29.94 2.14 15.29
C GLY A 103 29.37 2.06 16.71
N ILE A 104 29.44 3.13 17.50
CA ILE A 104 29.00 3.22 18.89
C ILE A 104 27.73 4.05 18.98
N ASP A 105 27.77 5.27 18.44
CA ASP A 105 26.64 6.20 18.45
C ASP A 105 25.82 6.04 17.16
N TRP A 106 24.56 5.65 17.31
CA TRP A 106 23.64 5.37 16.21
C TRP A 106 22.54 6.41 16.14
N LEU A 107 22.42 7.06 14.98
CA LEU A 107 21.45 8.12 14.74
C LEU A 107 20.45 7.69 13.65
N PRO A 108 19.13 7.82 13.90
CA PRO A 108 18.12 7.40 12.96
C PRO A 108 17.98 8.36 11.78
N TYR A 109 17.81 7.80 10.58
CA TYR A 109 17.31 8.51 9.42
C TYR A 109 15.79 8.64 9.52
N GLU A 110 15.27 9.86 9.49
CA GLU A 110 13.83 10.08 9.55
C GLU A 110 13.24 10.17 8.15
N PHE A 111 12.15 9.43 7.95
CA PHE A 111 11.38 9.44 6.71
C PHE A 111 10.25 10.47 6.78
N LYS A 112 9.72 10.88 5.63
CA LYS A 112 8.76 11.99 5.55
C LYS A 112 7.38 11.65 6.12
N TRP A 113 6.93 10.40 5.99
CA TRP A 113 5.54 10.03 6.24
C TRP A 113 5.36 8.77 7.08
N LYS A 114 6.22 7.75 6.94
CA LYS A 114 6.14 6.54 7.79
C LYS A 114 6.54 6.86 9.24
N PRO A 115 6.09 6.12 10.26
CA PRO A 115 6.56 6.29 11.64
C PRO A 115 8.07 6.19 11.78
N GLY A 116 8.61 6.97 12.71
CA GLY A 116 10.02 7.05 13.07
C GLY A 116 10.10 7.43 14.54
N ASP A 117 10.34 8.71 14.84
CA ASP A 117 10.17 9.22 16.21
C ASP A 117 8.78 8.89 16.79
N VAL A 118 8.77 8.30 17.99
CA VAL A 118 7.57 7.91 18.74
C VAL A 118 6.72 9.10 19.16
N LYS A 119 7.31 10.29 19.27
CA LYS A 119 6.61 11.55 19.58
C LYS A 119 6.05 12.24 18.34
N ARG A 120 6.37 11.76 17.14
CA ARG A 120 5.83 12.33 15.91
C ARG A 120 4.41 11.84 15.63
N ALA A 121 3.48 12.79 15.56
CA ALA A 121 2.10 12.52 15.18
C ALA A 121 2.02 11.92 13.75
N PRO A 122 1.06 11.03 13.48
CA PRO A 122 0.78 10.58 12.11
C PRO A 122 0.38 11.75 11.21
N GLY A 123 0.96 11.81 10.01
CA GLY A 123 0.64 12.83 9.01
C GLY A 123 -0.41 12.37 7.98
N TRP A 124 -0.98 13.33 7.27
CA TRP A 124 -1.85 13.10 6.11
C TRP A 124 -1.05 13.33 4.82
N CYS A 125 -0.76 12.27 4.07
CA CYS A 125 0.01 12.37 2.82
C CYS A 125 -0.85 12.55 1.57
N ALA A 126 -2.14 12.22 1.59
CA ALA A 126 -3.00 12.36 0.43
C ALA A 126 -3.09 13.84 -0.03
N PRO A 127 -3.04 14.13 -1.34
CA PRO A 127 -3.02 13.22 -2.49
C PRO A 127 -1.62 12.76 -2.93
N HIS A 128 -0.56 13.17 -2.24
CA HIS A 128 0.81 12.74 -2.54
C HIS A 128 1.01 11.26 -2.20
N GLN A 129 1.73 10.54 -3.07
CA GLN A 129 2.08 9.14 -2.85
C GLN A 129 3.58 9.02 -2.51
N PRO A 130 3.95 8.89 -1.23
CA PRO A 130 5.34 8.87 -0.82
C PRO A 130 6.00 7.55 -1.20
N ARG A 131 6.64 7.51 -2.37
CA ARG A 131 7.14 6.27 -2.98
C ARG A 131 8.13 5.52 -2.09
N LEU A 132 9.09 6.22 -1.47
CA LEU A 132 10.10 5.60 -0.62
C LEU A 132 9.47 5.02 0.66
N ASP A 133 8.73 5.82 1.43
CA ASP A 133 8.03 5.39 2.63
C ASP A 133 7.09 4.19 2.36
N TRP A 134 6.43 4.21 1.20
CA TRP A 134 5.57 3.13 0.74
C TRP A 134 6.35 1.86 0.42
N GLN A 135 7.50 1.97 -0.26
CA GLN A 135 8.38 0.82 -0.49
C GLN A 135 8.94 0.25 0.82
N MET A 136 9.27 1.10 1.79
CA MET A 136 9.70 0.66 3.12
C MET A 136 8.63 -0.18 3.82
N TRP A 137 7.35 0.20 3.71
CA TRP A 137 6.23 -0.59 4.24
C TRP A 137 6.16 -1.99 3.59
N PHE A 138 6.36 -2.08 2.27
CA PHE A 138 6.44 -3.38 1.60
C PHE A 138 7.67 -4.20 2.00
N ALA A 139 8.84 -3.57 2.12
CA ALA A 139 10.05 -4.27 2.56
C ALA A 139 9.90 -4.88 3.96
N ALA A 140 9.15 -4.21 4.84
CA ALA A 140 8.83 -4.70 6.18
C ALA A 140 7.98 -5.99 6.18
N LEU A 141 7.32 -6.33 5.07
CA LEU A 141 6.55 -7.58 4.92
C LEU A 141 7.41 -8.77 4.48
N GLY A 142 8.64 -8.53 4.02
CA GLY A 142 9.53 -9.54 3.45
C GLY A 142 10.90 -9.57 4.11
N THR A 143 11.87 -10.14 3.39
CA THR A 143 13.27 -10.21 3.81
C THR A 143 14.16 -9.25 3.02
N PRO A 144 15.36 -8.88 3.52
CA PRO A 144 16.26 -8.04 2.74
C PRO A 144 16.65 -8.65 1.38
N ARG A 145 16.71 -9.99 1.28
CA ARG A 145 17.00 -10.71 0.03
C ARG A 145 15.93 -10.48 -1.04
N GLU A 146 14.68 -10.33 -0.63
CA GLU A 146 13.55 -10.01 -1.52
C GLU A 146 13.52 -8.53 -1.91
N ASN A 147 14.31 -7.68 -1.24
CA ASN A 147 14.31 -6.24 -1.39
C ASN A 147 15.71 -5.70 -1.77
N PRO A 148 16.27 -6.07 -2.95
CA PRO A 148 17.61 -5.62 -3.36
C PRO A 148 17.73 -4.10 -3.50
N TRP A 149 16.62 -3.41 -3.78
CA TRP A 149 16.56 -1.94 -3.80
C TRP A 149 16.92 -1.32 -2.43
N PHE A 150 16.62 -2.00 -1.33
CA PHE A 150 16.90 -1.53 0.03
C PHE A 150 18.41 -1.55 0.32
N VAL A 151 19.10 -2.59 -0.16
CA VAL A 151 20.56 -2.67 -0.09
C VAL A 151 21.21 -1.57 -0.93
N ALA A 152 20.68 -1.30 -2.13
CA ALA A 152 21.13 -0.18 -2.96
C ALA A 152 20.87 1.19 -2.30
N LEU A 153 19.75 1.36 -1.60
CA LEU A 153 19.46 2.55 -0.80
C LEU A 153 20.56 2.77 0.26
N ILE A 154 20.89 1.74 1.05
CA ILE A 154 21.93 1.80 2.08
C ILE A 154 23.29 2.15 1.46
N PHE A 155 23.66 1.51 0.36
CA PHE A 155 24.89 1.83 -0.35
C PHE A 155 24.98 3.31 -0.76
N ARG A 156 23.89 3.88 -1.30
CA ARG A 156 23.84 5.30 -1.68
C ARG A 156 23.87 6.25 -0.49
N LEU A 157 23.31 5.85 0.66
CA LEU A 157 23.42 6.61 1.91
C LEU A 157 24.84 6.60 2.46
N LEU A 158 25.52 5.45 2.44
CA LEU A 158 26.95 5.33 2.80
C LEU A 158 27.86 6.16 1.88
N GLN A 159 27.48 6.34 0.61
CA GLN A 159 28.17 7.26 -0.32
C GLN A 159 27.85 8.75 -0.08
N GLY A 160 26.86 9.08 0.76
CA GLY A 160 26.41 10.46 0.95
C GLY A 160 25.67 11.05 -0.25
N SER A 161 24.97 10.22 -1.03
CA SER A 161 24.27 10.66 -2.25
C SER A 161 23.22 11.73 -1.95
N HIS A 162 23.42 12.95 -2.45
CA HIS A 162 22.49 14.07 -2.28
C HIS A 162 21.04 13.73 -2.72
N ASP A 163 20.89 13.08 -3.87
CA ASP A 163 19.57 12.71 -4.41
C ASP A 163 18.78 11.76 -3.48
N VAL A 164 19.48 10.86 -2.79
CA VAL A 164 18.87 9.90 -1.86
C VAL A 164 18.57 10.58 -0.53
N ASN A 165 19.47 11.42 -0.05
CA ASN A 165 19.25 12.22 1.15
C ASN A 165 18.01 13.12 1.00
N GLY A 166 17.77 13.68 -0.20
CA GLY A 166 16.57 14.47 -0.49
C GLY A 166 15.24 13.71 -0.42
N LEU A 167 15.27 12.37 -0.42
CA LEU A 167 14.07 11.54 -0.22
C LEU A 167 13.67 11.45 1.26
N LEU A 168 14.62 11.65 2.18
CA LEU A 168 14.42 11.58 3.62
C LEU A 168 13.95 12.93 4.18
N ALA A 169 13.38 12.91 5.38
CA ALA A 169 12.98 14.12 6.10
C ALA A 169 14.16 14.72 6.89
N ASN A 170 14.94 13.86 7.53
CA ASN A 170 16.14 14.26 8.26
C ASN A 170 17.28 13.27 7.99
N ASN A 171 18.44 13.80 7.63
CA ASN A 171 19.69 13.07 7.57
C ASN A 171 20.61 13.60 8.70
N PRO A 172 20.94 12.79 9.72
CA PRO A 172 21.82 13.23 10.81
C PRO A 172 23.30 13.40 10.38
N PHE A 173 23.66 13.00 9.16
CA PHE A 173 25.01 13.01 8.60
C PHE A 173 25.10 13.96 7.40
N ALA A 174 24.82 15.26 7.64
CA ALA A 174 24.80 16.27 6.58
C ALA A 174 26.20 16.64 6.06
N ASP A 175 27.18 16.75 6.96
CA ASP A 175 28.54 17.21 6.61
C ASP A 175 29.41 16.07 6.05
N LYS A 176 29.28 14.88 6.63
CA LYS A 176 30.06 13.71 6.25
C LYS A 176 29.17 12.46 6.35
N PRO A 177 29.14 11.60 5.32
CA PRO A 177 28.34 10.37 5.37
C PRO A 177 28.80 9.45 6.50
N PRO A 178 27.90 8.62 7.04
CA PRO A 178 28.25 7.67 8.08
C PRO A 178 29.20 6.60 7.54
N ARG A 179 30.00 6.02 8.44
CA ARG A 179 30.87 4.88 8.11
C ARG A 179 30.09 3.57 8.10
N TYR A 180 29.06 3.49 8.93
CA TYR A 180 28.25 2.32 9.16
C TYR A 180 26.76 2.66 9.05
N ILE A 181 25.97 1.77 8.47
CA ILE A 181 24.51 1.83 8.50
C ILE A 181 23.98 0.46 8.93
N ARG A 182 23.07 0.45 9.89
CA ARG A 182 22.32 -0.76 10.28
C ARG A 182 20.83 -0.54 10.06
N SER A 183 20.09 -1.64 10.01
CA SER A 183 18.63 -1.55 9.93
C SER A 183 17.96 -2.47 10.93
N LEU A 184 17.08 -1.89 11.74
CA LEU A 184 16.39 -2.56 12.83
C LEU A 184 14.90 -2.69 12.48
N PHE A 185 14.31 -3.81 12.88
CA PHE A 185 12.90 -4.10 12.67
C PHE A 185 12.12 -3.92 13.98
N TYR A 186 11.22 -2.94 13.97
CA TYR A 186 10.41 -2.57 15.12
C TYR A 186 8.93 -2.89 14.87
N ARG A 187 8.22 -3.25 15.94
CA ARG A 187 6.76 -3.23 15.96
C ARG A 187 6.26 -1.92 16.55
N TYR A 188 5.47 -1.18 15.79
CA TYR A 188 4.81 0.05 16.22
C TYR A 188 3.35 -0.22 16.59
N ARG A 189 2.89 0.42 17.66
CA ARG A 189 1.48 0.49 18.05
C ARG A 189 1.16 1.92 18.46
N PHE A 190 -0.09 2.33 18.27
CA PHE A 190 -0.56 3.57 18.85
C PHE A 190 -0.54 3.49 20.37
N THR A 191 -0.20 4.61 21.00
CA THR A 191 -0.44 4.80 22.43
C THR A 191 -1.93 4.97 22.71
N THR A 192 -2.33 4.72 23.95
CA THR A 192 -3.65 5.14 24.44
C THR A 192 -3.68 6.65 24.66
N MET A 193 -4.87 7.24 24.81
CA MET A 193 -4.99 8.67 25.13
C MET A 193 -4.30 9.02 26.45
N ASP A 194 -4.38 8.14 27.45
CA ASP A 194 -3.69 8.33 28.74
C ASP A 194 -2.16 8.30 28.58
N GLU A 195 -1.62 7.32 27.83
CA GLU A 195 -0.20 7.22 27.51
C GLU A 195 0.29 8.48 26.75
N LEU A 196 -0.50 8.96 25.78
CA LEU A 196 -0.20 10.17 25.01
C LEU A 196 -0.17 11.42 25.89
N HIS A 197 -1.14 11.60 26.80
CA HIS A 197 -1.16 12.75 27.71
C HIS A 197 0.01 12.74 28.70
N GLN A 198 0.45 11.56 29.16
CA GLN A 198 1.54 11.45 30.13
C GLN A 198 2.93 11.58 29.50
N THR A 199 3.12 11.02 28.31
CA THR A 199 4.46 10.90 27.68
C THR A 199 4.68 11.84 26.49
N GLY A 200 3.61 12.34 25.90
CA GLY A 200 3.62 13.04 24.61
C GLY A 200 3.91 12.12 23.41
N ALA A 201 4.00 10.81 23.61
CA ALA A 201 4.28 9.85 22.54
C ALA A 201 2.98 9.40 21.84
N TRP A 202 2.97 9.47 20.51
CA TRP A 202 1.90 8.95 19.65
C TRP A 202 2.04 7.46 19.40
N TRP A 203 3.26 6.95 19.52
CA TRP A 203 3.60 5.56 19.26
C TRP A 203 4.32 4.94 20.43
N LYS A 204 4.12 3.64 20.60
CA LYS A 204 5.03 2.77 21.32
C LYS A 204 5.69 1.83 20.32
N ARG A 205 6.99 1.61 20.48
CA ARG A 205 7.76 0.73 19.61
C ARG A 205 8.51 -0.31 20.43
N GLU A 206 8.63 -1.50 19.86
CA GLU A 206 9.36 -2.63 20.43
C GLU A 206 10.32 -3.14 19.34
N GLU A 207 11.60 -3.20 19.67
CA GLU A 207 12.59 -3.80 18.78
C GLU A 207 12.37 -5.31 18.74
N LEU A 208 12.21 -5.86 17.54
CA LEU A 208 11.99 -7.30 17.40
C LEU A 208 13.27 -8.03 16.98
N ARG A 209 14.01 -7.44 16.03
CA ARG A 209 15.23 -8.04 15.45
C ARG A 209 15.97 -7.02 14.58
N GLU A 210 17.19 -7.35 14.21
CA GLU A 210 17.84 -6.72 13.07
C GLU A 210 17.15 -7.14 11.76
N TYR A 211 16.91 -6.18 10.87
CA TYR A 211 16.41 -6.46 9.52
C TYR A 211 17.57 -6.81 8.59
N LEU A 212 18.65 -6.02 8.63
CA LEU A 212 19.90 -6.20 7.91
C LEU A 212 21.05 -5.89 8.88
N PRO A 213 22.14 -6.70 8.88
CA PRO A 213 23.30 -6.42 9.71
C PRO A 213 23.90 -5.04 9.39
N THR A 214 24.76 -4.56 10.29
CA THR A 214 25.57 -3.37 10.05
C THR A 214 26.36 -3.53 8.76
N LEU A 215 26.22 -2.54 7.87
CA LEU A 215 26.95 -2.44 6.62
C LEU A 215 27.87 -1.23 6.56
N SER A 216 29.00 -1.38 5.88
CA SER A 216 29.98 -0.35 5.54
C SER A 216 30.34 -0.42 4.06
N LEU A 217 30.94 0.64 3.50
CA LEU A 217 31.33 0.66 2.07
C LEU A 217 32.33 -0.44 1.69
N GLU A 218 33.09 -0.96 2.65
CA GLU A 218 34.09 -2.00 2.41
C GLU A 218 33.46 -3.35 2.04
N GLU A 219 32.25 -3.64 2.52
CA GLU A 219 31.54 -4.90 2.25
C GLU A 219 30.85 -4.92 0.88
N PHE A 220 30.85 -3.79 0.16
CA PHE A 220 30.33 -3.67 -1.20
C PHE A 220 31.41 -3.74 -2.29
N ARG A 221 32.66 -4.00 -1.91
CA ARG A 221 33.79 -4.19 -2.82
C ARG A 221 33.97 -5.67 -3.14
#